data_AF-A0A6B1GR34-F1
#
_entry.id   AF-A0A6B1GR34-F1
#
_cell.length_a   1.000
_cell.length_b   1.000
_cell.length_c   1.000
_cell.angle_alpha   90.00
_cell.angle_beta   90.00
_cell.angle_gamma   90.00
#
_symmetry.space_group_name_H-M   'P 1'
#
loop_
_entity.id
_entity.type
_entity.pdbx_description
1 polymer ?
#
loop_
_entity_poly.entity_id
_entity_poly.type
_entity_poly.pdbx_seq_one_letter_code
_entity_poly.pdbx_strand_id
1 'polypeptide(L)' 'MHPLVNIAVTAARRAGKTIMRKSYRVDQLKFSLKEARDFVSSVDVEAEQEIVETILEAYPN' A
#
# COMPACT_ATOMS: atom_id res chain seq x y z
N MET A 1 -4.90 24.10 -2.61
CA MET A 1 -4.32 22.78 -2.28
C MET A 1 -4.73 22.44 -0.86
N HIS A 2 -5.59 21.43 -0.67
CA HIS A 2 -6.03 21.00 0.66
C HIS A 2 -4.94 20.11 1.27
N PRO A 3 -4.40 20.40 2.47
CA PRO A 3 -3.27 19.67 3.06
C PRO A 3 -3.46 18.15 3.09
N LEU A 4 -4.65 17.69 3.48
CA LEU A 4 -5.00 16.27 3.52
C LEU A 4 -4.92 15.60 2.13
N VAL A 5 -5.31 16.30 1.06
CA VAL A 5 -5.26 15.77 -0.30
C VAL A 5 -3.81 15.61 -0.76
N ASN A 6 -2.91 16.51 -0.37
CA ASN A 6 -1.49 16.39 -0.70
C ASN A 6 -0.85 15.18 -0.01
N ILE A 7 -1.20 14.91 1.25
CA ILE A 7 -0.74 13.73 1.99
C ILE A 7 -1.30 12.46 1.36
N ALA A 8 -2.59 12.41 1.05
CA ALA A 8 -3.22 11.26 0.39
C ALA A 8 -2.56 10.94 -0.96
N VAL A 9 -2.29 11.97 -1.78
CA VAL A 9 -1.58 11.80 -3.06
C VAL A 9 -0.16 11.28 -2.84
N THR A 10 0.53 11.74 -1.79
CA THR A 10 1.88 11.26 -1.47
C THR A 10 1.88 9.82 -1.00
N ALA A 11 0.96 9.44 -0.11
CA ALA A 11 0.76 8.08 0.38
C ALA A 11 0.47 7.12 -0.79
N ALA A 12 -0.48 7.48 -1.64
CA ALA A 12 -0.84 6.67 -2.82
C ALA A 12 0.35 6.48 -3.78
N ARG A 13 1.19 7.50 -3.98
CA ARG A 13 2.39 7.41 -4.82
C ARG A 13 3.45 6.47 -4.23
N ARG A 14 3.69 6.54 -2.92
CA ARG A 14 4.65 5.66 -2.23
C ARG A 14 4.20 4.20 -2.31
N ALA A 15 2.93 3.93 -1.99
CA ALA A 15 2.34 2.60 -2.11
C ALA A 15 2.39 2.07 -3.54
N GLY A 16 2.04 2.90 -4.53
CA GLY A 16 2.12 2.55 -5.94
C GLY A 16 3.55 2.17 -6.38
N LYS A 17 4.57 2.86 -5.88
CA LYS A 17 5.98 2.51 -6.14
C LYS A 17 6.36 1.16 -5.53
N THR A 18 5.84 0.83 -4.34
CA THR A 18 6.03 -0.48 -3.71
C THR A 18 5.36 -1.59 -4.50
N ILE A 19 4.12 -1.38 -4.94
CA ILE A 19 3.40 -2.30 -5.83
C ILE A 19 4.19 -2.53 -7.10
N MET A 20 4.54 -1.46 -7.84
CA MET A 20 5.30 -1.57 -9.10
C MET A 20 6.60 -2.35 -8.93
N ARG A 21 7.38 -2.08 -7.89
CA ARG A 21 8.65 -2.77 -7.62
C ARG A 21 8.45 -4.28 -7.43
N LYS A 22 7.39 -4.67 -6.73
CA LYS A 22 7.07 -6.07 -6.40
C LYS A 22 6.41 -6.80 -7.57
N SER A 23 5.66 -6.09 -8.42
CA SER A 23 5.09 -6.64 -9.65
C SER A 23 6.14 -7.13 -10.65
N TYR A 24 7.39 -6.69 -10.54
CA TYR A 24 8.49 -7.25 -11.35
C TYR A 24 9.02 -8.60 -10.84
N ARG A 25 8.63 -9.02 -9.62
CA ARG A 25 9.07 -10.28 -8.96
C ARG A 25 7.87 -11.06 -8.42
N VAL A 26 6.89 -11.31 -9.30
CA VAL A 26 5.62 -11.97 -8.96
C VAL A 26 5.84 -13.36 -8.37
N ASP A 27 6.89 -14.05 -8.82
CA ASP A 27 7.33 -15.36 -8.35
C ASP A 27 7.64 -15.41 -6.84
N GLN A 28 7.96 -14.26 -6.24
CA GLN A 28 8.31 -14.15 -4.81
C GLN A 28 7.12 -13.71 -3.95
N LEU A 29 5.96 -13.45 -4.55
CA LEU A 29 4.79 -12.97 -3.83
C LEU A 29 4.10 -14.10 -3.10
N LYS A 30 3.82 -13.88 -1.81
CA LYS A 30 3.02 -14.78 -1.01
C LYS A 30 1.56 -14.37 -1.13
N PHE A 31 0.69 -15.32 -1.45
CA PHE A 31 -0.74 -15.12 -1.52
C PHE A 31 -1.44 -15.83 -0.36
N SER A 32 -2.51 -15.24 0.15
CA SER A 32 -3.39 -15.80 1.17
C SER A 32 -4.84 -15.64 0.72
N LEU A 33 -5.70 -16.59 1.09
CA LEU A 33 -7.15 -16.49 0.90
C LEU A 33 -7.76 -15.73 2.08
N LYS A 34 -8.59 -14.73 1.78
CA LYS A 34 -9.45 -14.06 2.76
C LYS A 34 -10.80 -14.77 2.84
N GLU A 35 -11.43 -14.94 1.68
CA GLU A 35 -12.71 -15.63 1.50
C GLU A 35 -12.72 -16.37 0.16
N ALA A 36 -13.80 -17.09 -0.15
CA ALA A 36 -13.94 -17.78 -1.43
C ALA A 36 -13.80 -16.78 -2.61
N ARG A 37 -12.74 -16.95 -3.41
CA ARG A 37 -12.36 -16.07 -4.54
C ARG A 37 -11.90 -14.66 -4.12
N ASP A 38 -11.55 -14.45 -2.86
CA ASP A 38 -10.91 -13.24 -2.36
C ASP A 38 -9.48 -13.53 -1.90
N PHE A 39 -8.51 -12.86 -2.53
CA PHE A 39 -7.09 -13.10 -2.33
C PHE A 39 -6.40 -11.83 -1.90
N VAL A 40 -5.40 -12.00 -1.05
CA VAL A 40 -4.50 -10.93 -0.64
C VAL A 40 -3.05 -11.39 -0.80
N SER A 41 -2.20 -10.50 -1.31
CA SER A 41 -0.78 -10.75 -1.44
C SER A 41 0.00 -10.03 -0.34
N SER A 42 1.25 -10.44 -0.14
CA SER A 42 2.20 -9.69 0.71
C SER A 42 2.38 -8.24 0.24
N VAL A 43 2.17 -7.95 -1.05
CA VAL A 43 2.28 -6.60 -1.61
C VAL A 43 1.14 -5.71 -1.12
N ASP A 44 -0.07 -6.25 -1.00
CA ASP A 44 -1.23 -5.49 -0.51
C ASP A 44 -0.99 -5.03 0.94
N VAL A 45 -0.47 -5.92 1.78
CA VAL A 45 -0.11 -5.61 3.18
C VAL A 45 0.99 -4.56 3.26
N GLU A 46 2.07 -4.72 2.48
CA GLU A 46 3.16 -3.74 2.42
C GLU A 46 2.68 -2.37 1.93
N ALA A 47 1.77 -2.34 0.94
CA ALA A 47 1.21 -1.10 0.41
C ALA A 47 0.28 -0.41 1.41
N GLU A 48 -0.56 -1.17 2.12
CA GLU A 48 -1.42 -0.64 3.18
C GLU A 48 -0.59 -0.01 4.31
N GLN A 49 0.46 -0.71 4.74
CA GLN A 49 1.36 -0.21 5.77
C GLN A 49 2.03 1.11 5.36
N GLU A 50 2.52 1.22 4.13
CA GLU A 50 3.11 2.46 3.60
C GLU A 50 2.09 3.63 3.59
N ILE A 51 0.82 3.35 3.28
CA ILE A 51 -0.24 4.36 3.30
C ILE A 51 -0.50 4.82 4.73
N VAL A 52 -0.69 3.87 5.66
CA VAL A 52 -0.95 4.16 7.07
C VAL A 52 0.20 4.94 7.69
N GLU A 53 1.44 4.50 7.47
CA GLU A 53 2.64 5.20 7.96
C GLU A 53 2.70 6.63 7.42
N THR A 54 2.51 6.83 6.11
CA THR A 54 2.56 8.18 5.51
C THR A 54 1.45 9.10 6.06
N ILE A 55 0.25 8.56 6.33
CA ILE A 55 -0.85 9.34 6.90
C ILE A 55 -0.55 9.67 8.36
N LEU A 56 -0.11 8.69 9.17
CA LEU A 56 0.20 8.88 10.59
C LEU A 56 1.40 9.81 10.82
N GLU A 57 2.40 9.80 9.92
CA GLU A 57 3.51 10.77 9.91
C GLU A 57 2.99 12.21 9.84
N ALA A 58 1.92 12.45 9.07
CA ALA A 58 1.34 13.78 8.91
C ALA A 58 0.22 14.08 9.93
N TYR A 59 -0.49 13.05 10.39
CA TYR A 59 -1.65 13.13 11.27
C TYR A 59 -1.64 12.00 12.31
N PRO A 60 -0.87 12.15 13.41
CA PRO A 60 -0.68 11.09 14.41
C PRO A 60 -1.80 10.95 15.46
N ASN A 61 -2.89 11.74 15.36
CA ASN A 61 -3.95 11.83 16.38
C ASN A 61 -5.24 11.14 15.94
#